data_AF-A0A2W1E4I5-F1
#
_entry.id   AF-A0A2W1E4I5-F1
#
_cell.length_a   1.000
_cell.length_b   1.000
_cell.length_c   1.000
_cell.angle_alpha   90.00
_cell.angle_beta   90.00
_cell.angle_gamma   90.00
#
_symmetry.space_group_name_H-M   'P 1'
#
loop_
_entity.id
_entity.type
_entity.pdbx_description
1 polymer ?
#
loop_
_entity_poly.entity_id
_entity_poly.type
_entity_poly.pdbx_seq_one_letter_code
_entity_poly.pdbx_strand_id
1 'polypeptide(L)'
;MRPRVKDTFVAQDLTDDSTEVIPVIGLQKVMSLKDRLINRLSQTIKRDVTLEEDTIHQSIKIHVFPNRSSPQAPLDGETQKLLSTMMDTLSLIAKHKQGPTYDDACEVLWNAILEYSYPHIDGVIDSMNRIFDTETFQSSIANFTMPQPESTADEELGTRLLTLCQDVKGCESSLKNINALAQVASTMTRVIMNLGERLKFFLRKAQISNELYQLICELGFPERIHKTLIRAARTCSNFLHPTIHLERVSLSNGRPLMQRAEFPDSRGALSAPKPAPPPQISNSKRIPFQQATSEACLSSSPPPSQLRASTQPSSLGQPRTTMYCAVMETAQKYLAQEDRHQTFLRLKPDTKQLVAHLVGTLLRTRLLPVDVEAWQAFGFVTASSEEEERQLAGLYSVLLKEAENPQKIFCDLQRALETNTLTVLFDNNGYGHFRQMFPKLEAFLRTPPAQRSTVWRLKQFVLNKNETEPPAWAQRDYGFKFCKQREEVLLLKEIYNKICKKISLKDLHTACIHGRLYEAAVQKGVFVDAKYKRLMQNDYPSPFLGYENDKGLKNYRGSFFKKR
;
A
#
# COMPACT_ATOMS: atom_id res chain seq x y z
N MET A 1 -17.32 -13.70 -18.77
CA MET A 1 -18.02 -12.43 -19.06
C MET A 1 -16.99 -11.41 -19.56
N ARG A 2 -17.37 -10.49 -20.46
CA ARG A 2 -16.59 -9.25 -20.67
C ARG A 2 -16.99 -8.24 -19.58
N PRO A 3 -16.10 -7.32 -19.15
CA PRO A 3 -16.52 -6.16 -18.35
C PRO A 3 -17.59 -5.37 -19.09
N ARG A 4 -18.47 -4.67 -18.37
CA ARG A 4 -19.34 -3.67 -18.99
C ARG A 4 -18.48 -2.48 -19.40
N VAL A 5 -18.91 -1.75 -20.42
CA VAL A 5 -18.17 -0.58 -20.95
C VAL A 5 -17.93 0.48 -19.86
N LYS A 6 -18.84 0.61 -18.88
CA LYS A 6 -18.65 1.48 -17.70
C LYS A 6 -17.50 1.06 -16.78
N ASP A 7 -17.24 -0.24 -16.65
CA ASP A 7 -16.14 -0.76 -15.81
C ASP A 7 -14.76 -0.42 -16.41
N THR A 8 -14.71 -0.17 -17.73
CA THR A 8 -13.46 0.07 -18.48
C THR A 8 -13.00 1.54 -18.45
N PHE A 9 -13.85 2.49 -18.07
CA PHE A 9 -13.44 3.88 -17.83
C PHE A 9 -12.72 4.02 -16.49
N VAL A 10 -13.38 3.58 -15.40
CA VAL A 10 -12.82 3.60 -14.03
C VAL A 10 -11.44 2.92 -13.94
N ALA A 11 -11.22 1.87 -14.74
CA ALA A 11 -9.92 1.19 -14.84
C ALA A 11 -8.79 2.07 -15.43
N GLN A 12 -9.10 2.92 -16.41
CA GLN A 12 -8.10 3.73 -17.11
C GLN A 12 -7.61 4.92 -16.29
N ASP A 13 -8.48 5.53 -15.49
CA ASP A 13 -8.18 6.80 -14.81
C ASP A 13 -7.25 6.64 -13.60
N LEU A 14 -7.04 5.41 -13.15
CA LEU A 14 -6.13 5.05 -12.08
C LEU A 14 -4.63 4.99 -12.50
N THR A 15 -4.31 5.37 -13.74
CA THR A 15 -2.95 5.26 -14.30
C THR A 15 -2.35 6.61 -14.72
N ASP A 16 -1.47 7.15 -13.88
CA ASP A 16 -0.63 8.33 -14.15
C ASP A 16 0.53 8.07 -15.15
N ASP A 17 0.31 8.43 -16.42
CA ASP A 17 1.37 8.35 -17.45
C ASP A 17 2.33 9.55 -17.48
N SER A 18 2.23 10.51 -16.54
CA SER A 18 3.22 11.58 -16.41
C SER A 18 4.55 11.13 -15.79
N THR A 19 4.61 9.91 -15.25
CA THR A 19 5.80 9.36 -14.58
C THR A 19 6.37 8.17 -15.37
N GLU A 20 7.68 7.98 -15.32
CA GLU A 20 8.34 6.83 -15.98
C GLU A 20 8.12 5.50 -15.25
N VAL A 21 7.59 5.55 -14.03
CA VAL A 21 7.07 4.39 -13.27
C VAL A 21 5.79 3.86 -13.92
N ILE A 22 5.48 2.56 -13.82
CA ILE A 22 4.15 2.04 -14.16
C ILE A 22 3.24 2.16 -12.93
N PRO A 23 2.20 3.02 -12.95
CA PRO A 23 1.28 3.14 -11.83
C PRO A 23 0.36 1.91 -11.76
N VAL A 24 0.21 1.36 -10.55
CA VAL A 24 -0.66 0.20 -10.29
C VAL A 24 -1.56 0.52 -9.09
N ILE A 25 -2.41 1.53 -9.25
CA ILE A 25 -3.46 1.91 -8.29
C ILE A 25 -4.75 1.21 -8.74
N GLY A 26 -5.44 0.51 -7.83
CA GLY A 26 -6.76 -0.14 -8.04
C GLY A 26 -6.91 -1.23 -9.12
N LEU A 27 -6.02 -1.30 -10.11
CA LEU A 27 -6.08 -2.24 -11.23
C LEU A 27 -5.74 -3.69 -10.81
N GLN A 28 -6.67 -4.61 -11.06
CA GLN A 28 -6.46 -6.06 -10.85
C GLN A 28 -5.47 -6.69 -11.84
N LYS A 29 -5.22 -6.04 -12.98
CA LYS A 29 -4.25 -6.45 -14.01
C LYS A 29 -3.57 -5.21 -14.58
N VAL A 30 -2.25 -5.24 -14.69
CA VAL A 30 -1.47 -4.19 -15.36
C VAL A 30 -1.81 -4.20 -16.86
N MET A 31 -2.28 -3.05 -17.38
CA MET A 31 -2.39 -2.80 -18.83
C MET A 31 -1.03 -2.35 -19.37
N SER A 32 -0.68 -2.75 -20.59
CA SER A 32 0.52 -2.20 -21.25
C SER A 32 0.33 -0.73 -21.62
N LEU A 33 1.43 -0.02 -21.91
CA LEU A 33 1.35 1.35 -22.44
C LEU A 33 0.63 1.38 -23.80
N LYS A 34 0.80 0.32 -24.62
CA LYS A 34 0.09 0.13 -25.89
C LYS A 34 -1.42 0.02 -25.69
N ASP A 35 -1.88 -0.79 -24.73
CA ASP A 35 -3.31 -0.93 -24.41
C ASP A 35 -3.91 0.38 -23.90
N ARG A 36 -3.16 1.14 -23.08
CA ARG A 36 -3.61 2.47 -22.59
C ARG A 36 -3.69 3.50 -23.70
N LEU A 37 -2.70 3.53 -24.61
CA LEU A 37 -2.72 4.41 -25.76
C LEU A 37 -3.92 4.11 -26.66
N ILE A 38 -4.15 2.84 -27.01
CA ILE A 38 -5.31 2.41 -27.82
C ILE A 38 -6.62 2.86 -27.16
N ASN A 39 -6.82 2.53 -25.88
CA ASN A 39 -8.10 2.80 -25.22
C ASN A 39 -8.33 4.30 -25.00
N ARG A 40 -7.31 5.07 -24.59
CA ARG A 40 -7.46 6.52 -24.39
C ARG A 40 -7.66 7.25 -25.72
N LEU A 41 -6.92 6.89 -26.77
CA LEU A 41 -7.13 7.49 -28.10
C LEU A 41 -8.52 7.14 -28.66
N SER A 42 -8.93 5.87 -28.56
CA SER A 42 -10.29 5.41 -28.91
C SER A 42 -11.39 6.19 -28.17
N GLN A 43 -11.19 6.47 -26.88
CA GLN A 43 -12.08 7.30 -26.08
C GLN A 43 -12.12 8.77 -26.52
N THR A 44 -10.98 9.40 -26.81
CA THR A 44 -10.92 10.78 -27.32
C THR A 44 -11.74 10.93 -28.61
N ILE A 45 -11.38 10.18 -29.67
CA ILE A 45 -11.99 10.34 -31.00
C ILE A 45 -13.29 9.55 -31.18
N LYS A 46 -13.72 8.79 -30.16
CA LYS A 46 -14.95 7.98 -30.12
C LYS A 46 -15.03 6.92 -31.25
N ARG A 47 -13.89 6.35 -31.66
CA ARG A 47 -13.72 5.33 -32.74
C ARG A 47 -13.02 4.07 -32.22
N ASP A 48 -13.14 2.96 -32.94
CA ASP A 48 -12.30 1.77 -32.70
C ASP A 48 -10.87 2.06 -33.22
N VAL A 49 -9.82 1.69 -32.48
CA VAL A 49 -8.42 1.98 -32.83
C VAL A 49 -7.55 0.72 -32.67
N THR A 50 -6.60 0.50 -33.57
CA THR A 50 -5.53 -0.51 -33.41
C THR A 50 -4.15 0.05 -33.81
N LEU A 51 -3.08 -0.62 -33.36
CA LEU A 51 -1.69 -0.23 -33.57
C LEU A 51 -0.86 -1.40 -34.14
N GLU A 52 -0.48 -1.31 -35.41
CA GLU A 52 0.56 -2.15 -36.02
C GLU A 52 1.93 -1.46 -35.85
N GLU A 53 2.97 -2.22 -35.54
CA GLU A 53 4.33 -1.71 -35.29
C GLU A 53 5.30 -2.37 -36.26
N ASP A 54 6.00 -1.55 -37.05
CA ASP A 54 7.05 -1.99 -37.95
C ASP A 54 8.41 -1.70 -37.32
N THR A 55 9.02 -2.73 -36.74
CA THR A 55 10.32 -2.66 -36.08
C THR A 55 11.49 -2.53 -37.05
N ILE A 56 11.29 -2.77 -38.35
CA ILE A 56 12.32 -2.66 -39.39
C ILE A 56 12.41 -1.22 -39.88
N HIS A 57 11.26 -0.61 -40.16
CA HIS A 57 11.16 0.76 -40.67
C HIS A 57 10.98 1.83 -39.57
N GLN A 58 10.98 1.44 -38.29
CA GLN A 58 10.78 2.32 -37.14
C GLN A 58 9.53 3.20 -37.30
N SER A 59 8.45 2.57 -37.78
CA SER A 59 7.16 3.20 -38.04
C SER A 59 6.04 2.51 -37.27
N ILE A 60 5.01 3.28 -36.92
CA ILE A 60 3.81 2.80 -36.25
C ILE A 60 2.59 3.21 -37.06
N LYS A 61 1.71 2.26 -37.34
CA LYS A 61 0.48 2.46 -38.10
C LYS A 61 -0.70 2.46 -37.14
N ILE A 62 -1.40 3.58 -37.07
CA ILE A 62 -2.61 3.75 -36.28
C ILE A 62 -3.81 3.57 -37.20
N HIS A 63 -4.48 2.42 -37.12
CA HIS A 63 -5.69 2.16 -37.89
C HIS A 63 -6.90 2.63 -37.09
N VAL A 64 -7.71 3.50 -37.69
CA VAL A 64 -8.91 4.09 -37.08
C VAL A 64 -10.14 3.59 -37.84
N PHE A 65 -11.05 2.92 -37.12
CA PHE A 65 -12.24 2.28 -37.69
C PHE A 65 -13.53 2.98 -37.22
N PRO A 66 -14.58 3.07 -38.06
CA PRO A 66 -15.90 3.52 -37.64
C PRO A 66 -16.41 2.75 -36.42
N ASN A 67 -17.03 3.47 -35.49
CA ASN A 67 -17.51 2.89 -34.24
C ASN A 67 -18.63 1.87 -34.53
N ARG A 68 -18.57 0.70 -33.89
CA ARG A 68 -19.52 -0.41 -34.13
C ARG A 68 -20.98 -0.04 -33.85
N SER A 69 -21.22 0.97 -33.01
CA SER A 69 -22.57 1.50 -32.72
C SER A 69 -23.01 2.64 -33.65
N SER A 70 -22.12 3.19 -34.48
CA SER A 70 -22.45 4.18 -35.52
C SER A 70 -21.55 4.02 -36.75
N PRO A 71 -21.80 3.02 -37.62
CA PRO A 71 -20.88 2.63 -38.69
C PRO A 71 -20.76 3.63 -39.86
N GLN A 72 -21.67 4.61 -39.96
CA GLN A 72 -21.82 5.48 -41.14
C GLN A 72 -21.42 6.94 -40.92
N ALA A 73 -21.04 7.35 -39.71
CA ALA A 73 -20.56 8.72 -39.47
C ALA A 73 -19.19 8.95 -40.15
N PRO A 74 -19.03 9.95 -41.05
CA PRO A 74 -17.72 10.39 -41.52
C PRO A 74 -16.81 10.81 -40.36
N LEU A 75 -15.51 10.95 -40.58
CA LEU A 75 -14.69 11.78 -39.68
C LEU A 75 -14.99 13.24 -40.01
N ASP A 76 -15.42 14.00 -39.01
CA ASP A 76 -15.45 15.46 -39.06
C ASP A 76 -14.04 16.06 -39.27
N GLY A 77 -14.01 17.33 -39.70
CA GLY A 77 -12.76 18.04 -39.96
C GLY A 77 -11.91 18.27 -38.71
N GLU A 78 -12.54 18.33 -37.53
CA GLU A 78 -11.88 18.55 -36.24
C GLU A 78 -11.09 17.33 -35.80
N THR A 79 -11.67 16.13 -35.93
CA THR A 79 -10.96 14.86 -35.69
C THR A 79 -9.83 14.68 -36.70
N GLN A 80 -10.00 15.08 -37.95
CA GLN A 80 -8.92 15.05 -38.96
C GLN A 80 -7.78 16.03 -38.62
N LYS A 81 -8.11 17.27 -38.20
CA LYS A 81 -7.15 18.27 -37.71
C LYS A 81 -6.36 17.72 -36.52
N LEU A 82 -7.05 17.28 -35.46
CA LEU A 82 -6.44 16.70 -34.26
C LEU A 82 -5.50 15.55 -34.63
N LEU A 83 -5.98 14.59 -35.42
CA LEU A 83 -5.19 13.44 -35.82
C LEU A 83 -3.94 13.85 -36.61
N SER A 84 -4.01 14.79 -37.55
CA SER A 84 -2.80 15.26 -38.26
C SER A 84 -1.79 15.88 -37.28
N THR A 85 -2.22 16.86 -36.47
CA THR A 85 -1.36 17.55 -35.51
C THR A 85 -0.74 16.60 -34.49
N MET A 86 -1.46 15.56 -34.08
CA MET A 86 -0.92 14.49 -33.24
C MET A 86 0.24 13.75 -33.90
N MET A 87 0.16 13.40 -35.19
CA MET A 87 1.22 12.64 -35.85
C MET A 87 2.49 13.45 -36.05
N ASP A 88 2.35 14.72 -36.43
CA ASP A 88 3.47 15.64 -36.61
C ASP A 88 4.23 15.84 -35.29
N THR A 89 3.50 16.19 -34.22
CA THR A 89 4.05 16.40 -32.87
C THR A 89 4.64 15.14 -32.26
N LEU A 90 3.99 13.98 -32.37
CA LEU A 90 4.55 12.70 -31.90
C LEU A 90 5.86 12.35 -32.59
N SER A 91 6.01 12.65 -33.89
CA SER A 91 7.28 12.42 -34.59
C SER A 91 8.39 13.35 -34.09
N LEU A 92 8.07 14.61 -33.76
CA LEU A 92 9.01 15.55 -33.17
C LEU A 92 9.41 15.10 -31.74
N ILE A 93 8.45 14.66 -30.93
CA ILE A 93 8.68 14.14 -29.57
C ILE A 93 9.52 12.84 -29.57
N ALA A 94 9.41 12.01 -30.61
CA ALA A 94 10.25 10.83 -30.78
C ALA A 94 11.69 11.18 -31.23
N LYS A 95 11.85 12.23 -32.06
CA LYS A 95 13.15 12.70 -32.57
C LYS A 95 13.93 13.50 -31.52
N HIS A 96 13.26 14.36 -30.76
CA HIS A 96 13.84 15.27 -29.78
C HIS A 96 13.43 14.84 -28.37
N LYS A 97 14.37 14.35 -27.55
CA LYS A 97 14.06 13.84 -26.21
C LYS A 97 13.89 14.93 -25.13
N GLN A 98 14.33 16.16 -25.41
CA GLN A 98 14.29 17.35 -24.55
C GLN A 98 14.69 18.60 -25.34
N GLY A 99 14.35 19.79 -24.85
CA GLY A 99 14.72 21.09 -25.42
C GLY A 99 13.62 21.74 -26.26
N PRO A 100 13.80 22.98 -26.75
CA PRO A 100 12.70 23.82 -27.24
C PRO A 100 11.75 23.14 -28.21
N THR A 101 12.25 22.50 -29.28
CA THR A 101 11.43 21.80 -30.27
C THR A 101 10.61 20.63 -29.71
N TYR A 102 11.04 20.01 -28.60
CA TYR A 102 10.26 19.01 -27.87
C TYR A 102 9.20 19.69 -26.98
N ASP A 103 9.55 20.77 -26.31
CA ASP A 103 8.64 21.53 -25.44
C ASP A 103 7.51 22.18 -26.27
N ASP A 104 7.85 22.84 -27.38
CA ASP A 104 6.94 23.37 -28.41
C ASP A 104 5.98 22.29 -28.93
N ALA A 105 6.51 21.11 -29.28
CA ALA A 105 5.70 20.00 -29.77
C ALA A 105 4.75 19.44 -28.69
N CYS A 106 5.15 19.47 -27.42
CA CYS A 106 4.28 19.13 -26.30
C CYS A 106 3.16 20.18 -26.09
N GLU A 107 3.45 21.47 -26.23
CA GLU A 107 2.41 22.51 -26.12
C GLU A 107 1.43 22.50 -27.31
N VAL A 108 1.92 22.33 -28.54
CA VAL A 108 1.05 22.19 -29.73
C VAL A 108 0.14 20.97 -29.61
N LEU A 109 0.66 19.85 -29.12
CA LEU A 109 -0.14 18.65 -28.82
C LEU A 109 -1.17 18.90 -27.71
N TRP A 110 -0.81 19.66 -26.66
CA TRP A 110 -1.71 20.01 -25.57
C TRP A 110 -2.88 20.87 -26.05
N ASN A 111 -2.59 21.93 -26.80
CA ASN A 111 -3.58 22.87 -27.31
C ASN A 111 -4.55 22.18 -28.28
N ALA A 112 -4.07 21.32 -29.18
CA ALA A 112 -4.93 20.54 -30.08
C ALA A 112 -5.90 19.59 -29.32
N ILE A 113 -5.42 18.96 -28.25
CA ILE A 113 -6.26 18.09 -27.39
C ILE A 113 -7.30 18.92 -26.62
N LEU A 114 -6.93 20.09 -26.09
CA LEU A 114 -7.87 20.97 -25.39
C LEU A 114 -8.93 21.56 -26.33
N GLU A 115 -8.55 22.09 -27.50
CA GLU A 115 -9.48 22.60 -28.51
C GLU A 115 -10.55 21.55 -28.87
N TYR A 116 -10.14 20.32 -29.15
CA TYR A 116 -11.05 19.23 -29.50
C TYR A 116 -11.94 18.78 -28.31
N SER A 117 -11.43 18.88 -27.08
CA SER A 117 -12.16 18.48 -25.88
C SER A 117 -13.15 19.55 -25.38
N TYR A 118 -12.92 20.82 -25.74
CA TYR A 118 -13.63 21.99 -25.22
C TYR A 118 -15.17 21.83 -25.23
N PRO A 119 -15.85 21.43 -26.34
CA PRO A 119 -17.32 21.36 -26.36
C PRO A 119 -17.92 20.27 -25.47
N HIS A 120 -17.11 19.29 -25.05
CA HIS A 120 -17.50 18.28 -24.06
C HIS A 120 -17.30 18.80 -22.62
N ILE A 121 -16.22 19.56 -22.39
CA ILE A 121 -15.84 20.06 -21.06
C ILE A 121 -16.85 21.09 -20.53
N ASP A 122 -17.38 21.97 -21.38
CA ASP A 122 -18.43 22.93 -20.96
C ASP A 122 -19.66 22.20 -20.38
N GLY A 123 -20.12 21.13 -21.03
CA GLY A 123 -21.22 20.29 -20.52
C GLY A 123 -20.88 19.50 -19.25
N VAL A 124 -19.59 19.24 -18.98
CA VAL A 124 -19.12 18.65 -17.72
C VAL A 124 -19.12 19.70 -16.61
N ILE A 125 -18.66 20.92 -16.89
CA ILE A 125 -18.67 22.07 -15.97
C ILE A 125 -20.11 22.41 -15.52
N ASP A 126 -21.05 22.50 -16.45
CA ASP A 126 -22.49 22.66 -16.16
C ASP A 126 -23.03 21.55 -15.24
N SER A 127 -22.63 20.31 -15.50
CA SER A 127 -23.06 19.15 -14.73
C SER A 127 -22.48 19.14 -13.32
N MET A 128 -21.23 19.60 -13.15
CA MET A 128 -20.58 19.75 -11.85
C MET A 128 -21.20 20.88 -11.04
N ASN A 129 -21.50 22.03 -11.65
CA ASN A 129 -22.21 23.13 -10.99
C ASN A 129 -23.58 22.67 -10.44
N ARG A 130 -24.37 21.93 -11.23
CA ARG A 130 -25.65 21.35 -10.77
C ARG A 130 -25.49 20.41 -9.55
N ILE A 131 -24.40 19.66 -9.44
CA ILE A 131 -24.11 18.84 -8.26
C ILE A 131 -23.71 19.70 -7.06
N PHE A 132 -22.84 20.69 -7.28
CA PHE A 132 -22.34 21.57 -6.23
C PHE A 132 -23.44 22.43 -5.61
N ASP A 133 -24.48 22.80 -6.37
CA ASP A 133 -25.65 23.52 -5.84
C ASP A 133 -26.68 22.62 -5.12
N THR A 134 -26.46 21.30 -5.05
CA THR A 134 -27.33 20.44 -4.23
C THR A 134 -27.13 20.70 -2.74
N GLU A 135 -28.23 20.76 -1.99
CA GLU A 135 -28.24 20.79 -0.52
C GLU A 135 -27.39 19.66 0.08
N THR A 136 -27.31 18.49 -0.60
CA THR A 136 -26.49 17.36 -0.14
C THR A 136 -24.99 17.66 -0.22
N PHE A 137 -24.52 18.28 -1.30
CA PHE A 137 -23.13 18.71 -1.40
C PHE A 137 -22.83 19.85 -0.42
N GLN A 138 -23.67 20.88 -0.39
CA GLN A 138 -23.49 22.06 0.48
C GLN A 138 -23.49 21.69 1.97
N SER A 139 -24.43 20.84 2.42
CA SER A 139 -24.43 20.34 3.80
C SER A 139 -23.23 19.44 4.11
N SER A 140 -22.74 18.64 3.16
CA SER A 140 -21.53 17.82 3.36
C SER A 140 -20.27 18.67 3.53
N ILE A 141 -20.15 19.77 2.75
CA ILE A 141 -19.05 20.74 2.87
C ILE A 141 -19.18 21.58 4.14
N ALA A 142 -20.38 22.07 4.49
CA ALA A 142 -20.60 22.91 5.68
C ALA A 142 -20.35 22.16 7.00
N ASN A 143 -20.71 20.87 7.07
CA ASN A 143 -20.36 19.99 8.20
C ASN A 143 -18.84 19.70 8.29
N PHE A 144 -18.06 20.04 7.25
CA PHE A 144 -16.62 19.90 7.25
C PHE A 144 -15.90 21.21 7.62
N THR A 145 -16.32 22.37 7.10
CA THR A 145 -15.72 23.68 7.44
C THR A 145 -15.99 24.13 8.88
N MET A 146 -16.99 23.56 9.56
CA MET A 146 -17.22 23.71 11.00
C MET A 146 -17.16 22.34 11.70
N PRO A 147 -15.96 21.78 11.94
CA PRO A 147 -15.82 20.41 12.41
C PRO A 147 -16.29 20.24 13.87
N GLN A 148 -17.03 19.16 14.13
CA GLN A 148 -17.24 18.70 15.51
C GLN A 148 -15.89 18.27 16.14
N PRO A 149 -15.65 18.53 17.44
CA PRO A 149 -14.31 18.47 18.05
C PRO A 149 -13.62 17.10 18.10
N GLU A 150 -14.26 16.03 17.62
CA GLU A 150 -13.68 14.67 17.52
C GLU A 150 -13.50 14.17 16.06
N SER A 151 -14.01 14.88 15.05
CA SER A 151 -14.25 14.35 13.70
C SER A 151 -13.35 14.95 12.61
N THR A 152 -12.08 14.54 12.59
CA THR A 152 -11.10 14.83 11.52
C THR A 152 -11.33 13.97 10.27
N ALA A 153 -12.50 14.10 9.62
CA ALA A 153 -12.93 13.22 8.53
C ALA A 153 -12.56 13.76 7.13
N ASP A 154 -11.46 13.25 6.57
CA ASP A 154 -11.03 13.45 5.18
C ASP A 154 -10.86 14.92 4.72
N GLU A 155 -10.04 15.65 5.47
CA GLU A 155 -9.68 17.05 5.23
C GLU A 155 -9.03 17.31 3.86
N GLU A 156 -8.26 16.35 3.34
CA GLU A 156 -7.70 16.43 1.99
C GLU A 156 -8.81 16.47 0.94
N LEU A 157 -9.80 15.56 1.00
CA LEU A 157 -10.90 15.54 0.04
C LEU A 157 -11.80 16.77 0.22
N GLY A 158 -12.13 17.14 1.45
CA GLY A 158 -12.96 18.31 1.73
C GLY A 158 -12.37 19.61 1.16
N THR A 159 -11.08 19.85 1.41
CA THR A 159 -10.37 21.03 0.88
C THR A 159 -10.30 21.01 -0.64
N ARG A 160 -9.91 19.88 -1.26
CA ARG A 160 -9.81 19.78 -2.72
C ARG A 160 -11.16 19.90 -3.44
N LEU A 161 -12.25 19.40 -2.83
CA LEU A 161 -13.61 19.62 -3.34
C LEU A 161 -14.07 21.07 -3.22
N LEU A 162 -13.68 21.76 -2.14
CA LEU A 162 -13.98 23.19 -1.98
C LEU A 162 -13.25 24.02 -3.05
N THR A 163 -11.95 23.79 -3.27
CA THR A 163 -11.18 24.44 -4.35
C THR A 163 -11.80 24.15 -5.72
N LEU A 164 -12.06 22.88 -6.04
CA LEU A 164 -12.70 22.51 -7.30
C LEU A 164 -14.08 23.17 -7.48
N CYS A 165 -14.88 23.29 -6.41
CA CYS A 165 -16.17 23.99 -6.45
C CYS A 165 -16.00 25.50 -6.67
N GLN A 166 -14.95 26.11 -6.14
CA GLN A 166 -14.64 27.53 -6.36
C GLN A 166 -14.16 27.75 -7.80
N ASP A 167 -13.22 26.94 -8.28
CA ASP A 167 -12.67 27.02 -9.64
C ASP A 167 -13.76 26.82 -10.70
N VAL A 168 -14.64 25.82 -10.54
CA VAL A 168 -15.75 25.52 -11.48
C VAL A 168 -16.82 26.61 -11.47
N LYS A 169 -17.03 27.31 -10.34
CA LYS A 169 -17.96 28.46 -10.25
C LYS A 169 -17.36 29.78 -10.73
N GLY A 170 -16.04 29.93 -10.64
CA GLY A 170 -15.30 31.06 -11.21
C GLY A 170 -14.88 30.88 -12.68
N CYS A 171 -15.19 29.73 -13.28
CA CYS A 171 -14.78 29.42 -14.64
C CYS A 171 -15.65 30.13 -15.69
N GLU A 172 -15.24 31.34 -16.07
CA GLU A 172 -15.59 31.88 -17.39
C GLU A 172 -15.12 30.90 -18.47
N SER A 173 -15.89 30.77 -19.56
CA SER A 173 -15.67 29.85 -20.70
C SER A 173 -14.45 30.22 -21.55
N SER A 174 -13.26 30.20 -20.94
CA SER A 174 -11.98 30.48 -21.57
C SER A 174 -11.08 29.24 -21.52
N LEU A 175 -10.34 29.01 -22.62
CA LEU A 175 -9.40 27.89 -22.75
C LEU A 175 -8.35 27.87 -21.61
N LYS A 176 -8.01 29.05 -21.07
CA LYS A 176 -7.07 29.21 -19.94
C LYS A 176 -7.64 28.67 -18.63
N ASN A 177 -8.91 28.93 -18.34
CA ASN A 177 -9.57 28.43 -17.12
C ASN A 177 -9.79 26.91 -17.22
N ILE A 178 -10.19 26.43 -18.40
CA ILE A 178 -10.36 25.00 -18.69
C ILE A 178 -9.04 24.23 -18.57
N ASN A 179 -7.91 24.80 -19.02
CA ASN A 179 -6.57 24.22 -18.82
C ASN A 179 -6.26 24.03 -17.32
N ALA A 180 -6.53 25.03 -16.47
CA ALA A 180 -6.35 24.91 -15.03
C ALA A 180 -7.27 23.85 -14.40
N LEU A 181 -8.57 23.87 -14.75
CA LEU A 181 -9.54 22.88 -14.27
C LEU A 181 -9.17 21.44 -14.65
N ALA A 182 -8.72 21.21 -15.89
CA ALA A 182 -8.29 19.90 -16.34
C ALA A 182 -7.08 19.39 -15.55
N GLN A 183 -6.11 20.26 -15.24
CA GLN A 183 -4.95 19.93 -14.39
C GLN A 183 -5.36 19.66 -12.94
N VAL A 184 -6.28 20.44 -12.36
CA VAL A 184 -6.80 20.22 -11.00
C VAL A 184 -7.54 18.88 -10.91
N ALA A 185 -8.48 18.62 -11.82
CA ALA A 185 -9.26 17.38 -11.85
C ALA A 185 -8.40 16.13 -12.11
N SER A 186 -7.46 16.22 -13.06
CA SER A 186 -6.44 15.18 -13.29
C SER A 186 -5.62 14.92 -12.03
N THR A 187 -5.09 15.97 -11.39
CA THR A 187 -4.34 15.87 -10.13
C THR A 187 -5.19 15.23 -9.02
N MET A 188 -6.48 15.54 -8.92
CA MET A 188 -7.39 14.88 -7.98
C MET A 188 -7.53 13.37 -8.28
N THR A 189 -7.67 12.95 -9.54
CA THR A 189 -7.70 11.51 -9.90
C THR A 189 -6.38 10.78 -9.59
N ARG A 190 -5.25 11.48 -9.61
CA ARG A 190 -3.90 10.93 -9.37
C ARG A 190 -3.54 10.85 -7.89
N VAL A 191 -3.87 11.89 -7.11
CA VAL A 191 -3.45 12.06 -5.72
C VAL A 191 -4.49 11.50 -4.73
N ILE A 192 -5.79 11.68 -4.99
CA ILE A 192 -6.85 11.24 -4.07
C ILE A 192 -7.12 9.75 -4.27
N MET A 193 -6.38 8.91 -3.54
CA MET A 193 -6.55 7.46 -3.54
C MET A 193 -8.00 7.04 -3.26
N ASN A 194 -8.57 6.19 -4.12
CA ASN A 194 -9.97 5.73 -4.06
C ASN A 194 -11.01 6.86 -4.05
N LEU A 195 -10.77 7.97 -4.79
CA LEU A 195 -11.67 9.12 -4.90
C LEU A 195 -13.16 8.74 -4.95
N GLY A 196 -13.56 7.82 -5.83
CA GLY A 196 -14.95 7.37 -5.95
C GLY A 196 -15.54 6.67 -4.71
N GLU A 197 -14.73 6.02 -3.86
CA GLU A 197 -15.19 5.47 -2.57
C GLU A 197 -15.17 6.53 -1.47
N ARG A 198 -14.12 7.36 -1.39
CA ARG A 198 -14.07 8.48 -0.43
C ARG A 198 -15.26 9.43 -0.64
N LEU A 199 -15.64 9.71 -1.89
CA LEU A 199 -16.84 10.47 -2.25
C LEU A 199 -18.15 9.84 -1.77
N LYS A 200 -18.26 8.49 -1.74
CA LYS A 200 -19.45 7.78 -1.20
C LYS A 200 -19.56 7.94 0.31
N PHE A 201 -18.44 7.85 1.03
CA PHE A 201 -18.41 8.10 2.48
C PHE A 201 -18.64 9.58 2.83
N PHE A 202 -18.10 10.50 2.03
CA PHE A 202 -18.21 11.94 2.21
C PHE A 202 -19.66 12.44 1.99
N LEU A 203 -20.22 12.24 0.79
CA LEU A 203 -21.57 12.74 0.43
C LEU A 203 -22.72 11.86 0.93
N ARG A 204 -22.42 10.63 1.39
CA ARG A 204 -23.38 9.61 1.88
C ARG A 204 -24.49 9.19 0.89
N LYS A 205 -24.56 9.77 -0.32
CA LYS A 205 -25.49 9.42 -1.39
C LYS A 205 -24.74 8.86 -2.61
N ALA A 206 -24.70 7.53 -2.71
CA ALA A 206 -23.90 6.82 -3.71
C ALA A 206 -24.14 7.25 -5.18
N GLN A 207 -25.35 7.68 -5.54
CA GLN A 207 -25.64 8.21 -6.89
C GLN A 207 -24.82 9.47 -7.19
N ILE A 208 -24.98 10.52 -6.38
CA ILE A 208 -24.27 11.80 -6.54
C ILE A 208 -22.74 11.59 -6.44
N SER A 209 -22.29 10.70 -5.55
CA SER A 209 -20.87 10.34 -5.42
C SER A 209 -20.29 9.69 -6.67
N ASN A 210 -21.05 8.78 -7.31
CA ASN A 210 -20.62 8.15 -8.57
C ASN A 210 -20.63 9.17 -9.72
N GLU A 211 -21.64 10.03 -9.77
CA GLU A 211 -21.80 11.05 -10.82
C GLU A 211 -20.67 12.09 -10.77
N LEU A 212 -20.43 12.68 -9.59
CA LEU A 212 -19.31 13.61 -9.37
C LEU A 212 -17.95 12.96 -9.63
N TYR A 213 -17.78 11.67 -9.29
CA TYR A 213 -16.55 10.95 -9.61
C TYR A 213 -16.34 10.80 -11.13
N GLN A 214 -17.38 10.49 -11.91
CA GLN A 214 -17.27 10.45 -13.37
C GLN A 214 -16.97 11.83 -13.96
N LEU A 215 -17.60 12.90 -13.49
CA LEU A 215 -17.35 14.25 -13.99
C LEU A 215 -15.92 14.74 -13.68
N ILE A 216 -15.37 14.44 -12.50
CA ILE A 216 -13.95 14.71 -12.18
C ILE A 216 -13.01 13.89 -13.09
N CYS A 217 -13.37 12.65 -13.41
CA CYS A 217 -12.64 11.85 -14.38
C CYS A 217 -12.69 12.49 -15.78
N GLU A 218 -13.87 12.80 -16.32
CA GLU A 218 -14.05 13.40 -17.64
C GLU A 218 -13.31 14.75 -17.76
N LEU A 219 -13.45 15.65 -16.79
CA LEU A 219 -12.75 16.94 -16.75
C LEU A 219 -11.21 16.81 -16.78
N GLY A 220 -10.65 15.82 -16.06
CA GLY A 220 -9.22 15.55 -16.07
C GLY A 220 -8.71 14.71 -17.25
N PHE A 221 -9.60 14.18 -18.10
CA PHE A 221 -9.22 13.24 -19.16
C PHE A 221 -8.24 13.81 -20.20
N PRO A 222 -8.34 15.09 -20.65
CA PRO A 222 -7.40 15.67 -21.62
C PRO A 222 -5.94 15.51 -21.19
N GLU A 223 -5.60 15.81 -19.92
CA GLU A 223 -4.22 15.69 -19.45
C GLU A 223 -3.76 14.21 -19.47
N ARG A 224 -4.65 13.28 -19.12
CA ARG A 224 -4.34 11.84 -19.08
C ARG A 224 -4.03 11.27 -20.47
N ILE A 225 -4.73 11.68 -21.54
CA ILE A 225 -4.36 11.29 -22.92
C ILE A 225 -3.06 11.98 -23.35
N HIS A 226 -2.89 13.28 -23.07
CA HIS A 226 -1.68 14.04 -23.40
C HIS A 226 -0.40 13.40 -22.84
N LYS A 227 -0.38 13.01 -21.55
CA LYS A 227 0.79 12.35 -20.95
C LYS A 227 1.03 10.93 -21.52
N THR A 228 -0.01 10.15 -21.81
CA THR A 228 0.14 8.84 -22.47
C THR A 228 0.77 8.97 -23.86
N LEU A 229 0.38 9.99 -24.63
CA LEU A 229 0.91 10.25 -25.97
C LEU A 229 2.40 10.61 -25.94
N ILE A 230 2.80 11.59 -25.11
CA ILE A 230 4.21 11.94 -24.91
C ILE A 230 5.02 10.72 -24.44
N ARG A 231 4.50 9.97 -23.47
CA ARG A 231 5.18 8.77 -22.95
C ARG A 231 5.36 7.70 -24.02
N ALA A 232 4.37 7.47 -24.88
CA ALA A 232 4.47 6.50 -25.97
C ALA A 232 5.56 6.88 -26.98
N ALA A 233 5.58 8.13 -27.47
CA ALA A 233 6.60 8.62 -28.39
C ALA A 233 8.01 8.65 -27.77
N ARG A 234 8.16 9.03 -26.50
CA ARG A 234 9.46 9.00 -25.80
C ARG A 234 10.01 7.58 -25.55
N THR A 235 9.15 6.56 -25.45
CA THR A 235 9.55 5.20 -25.05
C THR A 235 9.58 4.18 -26.20
N CYS A 236 8.98 4.46 -27.35
CA CYS A 236 8.98 3.58 -28.51
C CYS A 236 9.55 4.29 -29.75
N SER A 237 10.65 3.78 -30.28
CA SER A 237 11.31 4.30 -31.50
C SER A 237 10.43 4.28 -32.75
N ASN A 238 9.35 3.48 -32.74
CA ASN A 238 8.46 3.35 -33.88
C ASN A 238 7.61 4.61 -34.13
N PHE A 239 7.65 5.60 -33.23
CA PHE A 239 7.04 6.93 -33.43
C PHE A 239 7.90 7.90 -34.25
N LEU A 240 9.07 7.52 -34.77
CA LEU A 240 9.87 8.38 -35.64
C LEU A 240 9.18 8.67 -37.00
N HIS A 241 8.47 7.68 -37.52
CA HIS A 241 7.67 7.74 -38.74
C HIS A 241 6.25 7.21 -38.49
N PRO A 242 5.41 7.92 -37.73
CA PRO A 242 4.08 7.45 -37.39
C PRO A 242 3.13 7.72 -38.57
N THR A 243 2.19 6.81 -38.85
CA THR A 243 1.21 6.91 -39.94
C THR A 243 -0.21 6.57 -39.46
N ILE A 244 -1.23 7.20 -40.06
CA ILE A 244 -2.65 6.90 -39.79
C ILE A 244 -3.29 6.30 -41.03
N HIS A 245 -4.05 5.22 -40.83
CA HIS A 245 -4.93 4.64 -41.84
C HIS A 245 -6.39 4.79 -41.39
N LEU A 246 -7.18 5.53 -42.18
CA LEU A 246 -8.61 5.70 -41.96
C LEU A 246 -9.37 4.59 -42.68
N GLU A 247 -9.69 3.53 -41.94
CA GLU A 247 -10.27 2.30 -42.48
C GLU A 247 -11.75 2.48 -42.78
N ARG A 248 -12.17 2.14 -44.02
CA ARG A 248 -13.59 2.13 -44.39
C ARG A 248 -14.17 0.74 -44.14
N VAL A 249 -15.41 0.67 -43.64
CA VAL A 249 -16.13 -0.61 -43.50
C VAL A 249 -16.56 -1.10 -44.89
N SER A 250 -15.68 -1.86 -45.53
CA SER A 250 -16.00 -2.61 -46.75
C SER A 250 -17.02 -3.71 -46.42
N LEU A 251 -18.28 -3.49 -46.77
CA LEU A 251 -19.36 -4.49 -46.66
C LEU A 251 -19.24 -5.56 -47.75
N SER A 252 -18.18 -6.37 -47.69
CA SER A 252 -17.94 -7.50 -48.59
C SER A 252 -17.97 -8.84 -47.86
N ASN A 253 -19.16 -9.44 -47.82
CA ASN A 253 -19.42 -10.88 -47.66
C ASN A 253 -18.83 -11.60 -46.43
N GLY A 254 -19.26 -11.19 -45.24
CA GLY A 254 -19.93 -12.14 -44.35
C GLY A 254 -19.11 -13.31 -43.75
N ARG A 255 -17.94 -13.06 -43.18
CA ARG A 255 -17.37 -13.93 -42.12
C ARG A 255 -16.85 -13.10 -40.94
N PRO A 256 -17.12 -13.47 -39.67
CA PRO A 256 -16.55 -12.78 -38.52
C PRO A 256 -15.05 -13.02 -38.40
N LEU A 257 -14.25 -11.96 -38.24
CA LEU A 257 -12.82 -12.07 -37.92
C LEU A 257 -12.62 -12.53 -36.47
N MET A 258 -12.67 -13.85 -36.28
CA MET A 258 -12.20 -14.56 -35.10
C MET A 258 -11.01 -15.44 -35.47
N GLN A 259 -9.80 -14.88 -35.49
CA GLN A 259 -8.62 -15.71 -35.24
C GLN A 259 -7.47 -14.91 -34.62
N ARG A 260 -7.08 -15.39 -33.44
CA ARG A 260 -5.80 -15.14 -32.78
C ARG A 260 -4.77 -16.03 -33.47
N ALA A 261 -3.58 -15.52 -33.79
CA ALA A 261 -2.52 -16.36 -34.32
C ALA A 261 -2.06 -17.38 -33.27
N GLU A 262 -2.05 -18.66 -33.66
CA GLU A 262 -1.40 -19.76 -32.97
C GLU A 262 -0.39 -20.41 -33.94
N PHE A 263 0.63 -21.08 -33.41
CA PHE A 263 1.80 -21.52 -34.19
C PHE A 263 1.48 -22.73 -35.10
N PRO A 264 2.18 -22.89 -36.24
CA PRO A 264 1.96 -24.01 -37.15
C PRO A 264 2.61 -25.31 -36.67
N ASP A 265 1.80 -26.30 -36.29
CA ASP A 265 2.24 -27.68 -36.11
C ASP A 265 2.41 -28.39 -37.47
N SER A 266 3.62 -28.84 -37.77
CA SER A 266 3.91 -29.67 -38.95
C SER A 266 3.51 -31.13 -38.74
N ARG A 267 2.68 -31.69 -39.62
CA ARG A 267 2.39 -33.14 -39.67
C ARG A 267 2.96 -33.78 -40.94
N GLY A 268 3.61 -34.93 -40.76
CA GLY A 268 3.85 -35.92 -41.80
C GLY A 268 3.44 -37.32 -41.32
N ALA A 269 2.96 -38.14 -42.27
CA ALA A 269 2.96 -39.62 -42.36
C ALA A 269 3.39 -40.49 -41.14
N LEU A 270 2.80 -41.68 -40.87
CA LEU A 270 1.78 -42.47 -41.59
C LEU A 270 1.22 -43.62 -40.70
N SER A 271 0.14 -44.27 -41.16
CA SER A 271 -0.33 -45.63 -40.80
C SER A 271 -1.03 -45.88 -39.43
N ALA A 272 -1.77 -47.00 -39.38
CA ALA A 272 -2.79 -47.41 -38.37
C ALA A 272 -2.51 -48.87 -37.90
N PRO A 273 -3.34 -49.62 -37.10
CA PRO A 273 -4.76 -49.41 -36.72
C PRO A 273 -5.15 -49.68 -35.23
N LYS A 274 -6.47 -49.63 -34.94
CA LYS A 274 -7.13 -50.02 -33.67
C LYS A 274 -7.46 -51.53 -33.61
N PRO A 275 -7.66 -52.08 -32.39
CA PRO A 275 -8.95 -52.74 -32.07
C PRO A 275 -9.64 -52.18 -30.78
N ALA A 276 -10.62 -52.90 -30.22
CA ALA A 276 -11.62 -52.43 -29.23
C ALA A 276 -11.74 -53.36 -27.96
N PRO A 277 -12.53 -53.01 -26.91
CA PRO A 277 -12.56 -53.64 -25.55
C PRO A 277 -13.70 -54.70 -25.40
N PRO A 278 -14.12 -55.22 -24.20
CA PRO A 278 -13.73 -55.03 -22.78
C PRO A 278 -13.29 -56.39 -22.11
N PRO A 279 -13.75 -57.00 -20.96
CA PRO A 279 -14.83 -56.74 -19.97
C PRO A 279 -14.35 -56.52 -18.49
N GLN A 280 -14.58 -57.46 -17.55
CA GLN A 280 -14.40 -57.39 -16.07
C GLN A 280 -14.26 -58.81 -15.45
N ILE A 281 -13.99 -58.90 -14.11
CA ILE A 281 -14.30 -59.98 -13.09
C ILE A 281 -13.09 -60.21 -12.13
N SER A 282 -13.18 -60.52 -10.82
CA SER A 282 -14.14 -60.19 -9.73
C SER A 282 -13.58 -60.66 -8.36
N ASN A 283 -14.02 -60.08 -7.23
CA ASN A 283 -13.91 -60.62 -5.84
C ASN A 283 -12.47 -60.81 -5.28
N SER A 284 -12.17 -60.88 -3.97
CA SER A 284 -12.93 -60.89 -2.69
C SER A 284 -12.01 -60.25 -1.58
N LYS A 285 -12.20 -60.25 -0.25
CA LYS A 285 -13.17 -60.88 0.69
C LYS A 285 -13.50 -59.90 1.87
N ARG A 286 -13.30 -60.26 3.16
CA ARG A 286 -13.58 -59.42 4.35
C ARG A 286 -12.69 -59.71 5.58
N ILE A 287 -12.46 -58.65 6.37
CA ILE A 287 -12.36 -58.48 7.86
C ILE A 287 -12.94 -59.63 8.75
N PRO A 288 -12.56 -59.82 10.05
CA PRO A 288 -12.63 -58.76 11.10
C PRO A 288 -11.70 -58.78 12.36
N PHE A 289 -11.68 -57.61 13.05
CA PHE A 289 -11.62 -57.32 14.52
C PHE A 289 -10.91 -58.22 15.57
N GLN A 290 -10.25 -57.56 16.56
CA GLN A 290 -10.74 -57.51 17.96
C GLN A 290 -10.08 -56.40 18.84
N GLN A 291 -10.64 -56.16 20.04
CA GLN A 291 -10.20 -55.18 21.07
C GLN A 291 -10.12 -55.87 22.46
N ALA A 292 -9.21 -55.43 23.34
CA ALA A 292 -9.20 -55.64 24.82
C ALA A 292 -8.03 -54.80 25.43
N THR A 293 -8.22 -53.73 26.23
CA THR A 293 -8.59 -53.57 27.67
C THR A 293 -7.46 -53.70 28.70
N SER A 294 -7.34 -52.70 29.60
CA SER A 294 -6.77 -52.77 30.98
C SER A 294 -5.25 -53.07 31.14
N GLU A 295 -4.53 -52.73 32.23
CA GLU A 295 -4.86 -52.00 33.48
C GLU A 295 -3.61 -51.36 34.18
N ALA A 296 -3.89 -50.69 35.32
CA ALA A 296 -3.08 -50.39 36.53
C ALA A 296 -1.70 -51.10 36.78
N CYS A 297 -0.74 -50.63 37.61
CA CYS A 297 -0.68 -49.48 38.55
C CYS A 297 0.77 -49.16 39.07
N LEU A 298 0.97 -47.91 39.55
CA LEU A 298 1.76 -47.41 40.72
C LEU A 298 3.21 -47.87 41.08
N SER A 299 3.93 -46.93 41.75
CA SER A 299 5.16 -47.09 42.61
C SER A 299 6.51 -47.38 41.91
N SER A 300 7.69 -46.99 42.41
CA SER A 300 8.11 -46.09 43.52
C SER A 300 9.58 -45.58 43.32
N SER A 301 10.06 -44.66 44.18
CA SER A 301 11.33 -43.90 44.03
C SER A 301 12.56 -44.54 44.78
N PRO A 302 13.67 -43.83 45.15
CA PRO A 302 15.01 -43.93 44.50
C PRO A 302 16.16 -44.22 45.52
N PRO A 303 17.41 -43.70 45.39
CA PRO A 303 18.51 -43.89 44.42
C PRO A 303 19.72 -44.65 45.09
N PRO A 304 21.01 -44.59 44.62
CA PRO A 304 21.90 -43.44 44.90
C PRO A 304 23.05 -43.11 43.89
N SER A 305 23.61 -41.90 44.06
CA SER A 305 25.03 -41.50 43.84
C SER A 305 25.69 -41.38 42.44
N GLN A 306 25.92 -40.10 42.08
CA GLN A 306 27.19 -39.49 41.63
C GLN A 306 27.84 -39.84 40.26
N LEU A 307 27.83 -38.83 39.37
CA LEU A 307 29.07 -38.21 38.87
C LEU A 307 28.80 -36.74 38.51
N ARG A 308 29.79 -35.84 38.70
CA ARG A 308 29.65 -34.38 38.57
C ARG A 308 30.52 -33.85 37.43
N ALA A 309 29.92 -33.14 36.46
CA ALA A 309 30.63 -32.32 35.50
C ALA A 309 29.86 -31.03 35.14
N SER A 310 30.52 -29.89 35.32
CA SER A 310 30.30 -28.54 34.77
C SER A 310 28.93 -28.16 34.20
N THR A 311 28.16 -27.38 34.98
CA THR A 311 26.93 -26.71 34.54
C THR A 311 27.18 -25.46 33.67
N GLN A 312 26.54 -25.40 32.51
CA GLN A 312 25.98 -24.15 31.98
C GLN A 312 24.44 -24.23 32.05
N PRO A 313 23.74 -23.29 32.71
CA PRO A 313 22.28 -23.26 32.68
C PRO A 313 21.77 -22.79 31.32
N SER A 314 21.37 -23.73 30.46
CA SER A 314 20.55 -23.40 29.28
C SER A 314 19.26 -22.72 29.74
N SER A 315 18.98 -21.52 29.22
CA SER A 315 17.89 -20.68 29.74
C SER A 315 16.50 -21.13 29.28
N LEU A 316 15.98 -22.20 29.90
CA LEU A 316 14.53 -22.35 30.02
C LEU A 316 13.96 -21.13 30.76
N GLY A 317 12.78 -20.67 30.35
CA GLY A 317 12.28 -19.34 30.69
C GLY A 317 12.18 -19.07 32.20
N GLN A 318 12.91 -18.07 32.69
CA GLN A 318 12.73 -17.54 34.04
C GLN A 318 11.33 -16.93 34.17
N PRO A 319 10.63 -17.07 35.31
CA PRO A 319 9.33 -16.43 35.53
C PRO A 319 9.45 -14.91 35.38
N ARG A 320 8.51 -14.28 34.66
CA ARG A 320 8.48 -12.81 34.46
C ARG A 320 8.58 -12.04 35.78
N THR A 321 7.98 -12.55 36.86
CA THR A 321 8.09 -12.01 38.23
C THR A 321 9.55 -11.87 38.69
N THR A 322 10.35 -12.92 38.54
CA THR A 322 11.78 -12.96 38.91
C THR A 322 12.60 -11.97 38.08
N MET A 323 12.23 -11.77 36.81
CA MET A 323 12.87 -10.77 35.95
C MET A 323 12.62 -9.34 36.45
N TYR A 324 11.37 -8.99 36.78
CA TYR A 324 11.04 -7.64 37.27
C TYR A 324 11.69 -7.30 38.62
N CYS A 325 11.86 -8.28 39.53
CA CYS A 325 12.60 -8.08 40.78
C CYS A 325 14.03 -7.58 40.52
N ALA A 326 14.81 -8.32 39.73
CA ALA A 326 16.20 -7.98 39.49
C ALA A 326 16.41 -6.76 38.57
N VAL A 327 15.38 -6.35 37.81
CA VAL A 327 15.33 -5.03 37.15
C VAL A 327 15.15 -3.92 38.19
N MET A 328 14.20 -4.08 39.12
CA MET A 328 13.94 -3.09 40.19
C MET A 328 15.11 -2.91 41.15
N GLU A 329 15.74 -4.00 41.61
CA GLU A 329 16.94 -3.96 42.47
C GLU A 329 18.05 -3.06 41.88
N THR A 330 18.16 -3.02 40.55
CA THR A 330 19.14 -2.19 39.85
C THR A 330 18.61 -0.75 39.64
N ALA A 331 17.34 -0.60 39.26
CA ALA A 331 16.72 0.71 39.01
C ALA A 331 16.47 1.54 40.29
N GLN A 332 16.36 0.91 41.46
CA GLN A 332 16.11 1.56 42.76
C GLN A 332 17.04 2.74 43.07
N LYS A 333 18.31 2.68 42.66
CA LYS A 333 19.27 3.76 42.87
C LYS A 333 18.92 5.04 42.09
N TYR A 334 18.23 4.89 40.96
CA TYR A 334 17.83 5.97 40.05
C TYR A 334 16.42 6.49 40.36
N LEU A 335 15.63 5.76 41.14
CA LEU A 335 14.30 6.18 41.57
C LEU A 335 14.36 7.24 42.69
N ALA A 336 13.35 8.11 42.72
CA ALA A 336 13.05 9.00 43.83
C ALA A 336 12.70 8.18 45.09
N GLN A 337 12.91 8.74 46.29
CA GLN A 337 12.89 7.97 47.55
C GLN A 337 11.55 7.26 47.81
N GLU A 338 10.46 7.93 47.45
CA GLU A 338 9.06 7.48 47.48
C GLU A 338 8.75 6.31 46.52
N ASP A 339 9.55 6.13 45.46
CA ASP A 339 9.39 5.06 44.47
C ASP A 339 10.25 3.82 44.78
N ARG A 340 11.31 3.95 45.60
CA ARG A 340 12.28 2.86 45.86
C ARG A 340 11.66 1.60 46.46
N HIS A 341 10.60 1.76 47.24
CA HIS A 341 9.91 0.66 47.92
C HIS A 341 8.71 0.11 47.12
N GLN A 342 8.44 0.66 45.93
CA GLN A 342 7.34 0.20 45.09
C GLN A 342 7.76 -0.99 44.21
N THR A 343 6.85 -1.93 43.98
CA THR A 343 7.00 -2.98 42.96
C THR A 343 6.93 -2.38 41.56
N PHE A 344 7.66 -2.93 40.57
CA PHE A 344 7.67 -2.46 39.17
C PHE A 344 6.30 -2.04 38.62
N LEU A 345 5.28 -2.89 38.75
CA LEU A 345 3.92 -2.68 38.22
C LEU A 345 3.12 -1.56 38.93
N ARG A 346 3.60 -1.05 40.07
CA ARG A 346 2.98 0.05 40.84
C ARG A 346 3.57 1.41 40.50
N LEU A 347 4.78 1.48 39.93
CA LEU A 347 5.36 2.74 39.50
C LEU A 347 4.42 3.43 38.50
N LYS A 348 4.10 4.70 38.75
CA LYS A 348 3.29 5.54 37.85
C LYS A 348 3.94 6.92 37.68
N PRO A 349 3.72 7.61 36.53
CA PRO A 349 3.01 7.16 35.31
C PRO A 349 3.71 5.99 34.59
N ASP A 350 3.09 5.41 33.56
CA ASP A 350 3.62 4.21 32.88
C ASP A 350 4.98 4.43 32.21
N THR A 351 5.27 5.67 31.81
CA THR A 351 6.61 6.14 31.39
C THR A 351 7.69 5.89 32.43
N LYS A 352 7.37 5.98 33.73
CA LYS A 352 8.27 5.61 34.84
C LYS A 352 8.64 4.11 34.81
N GLN A 353 7.67 3.24 34.46
CA GLN A 353 7.95 1.80 34.27
C GLN A 353 8.87 1.57 33.07
N LEU A 354 8.68 2.29 31.97
CA LEU A 354 9.53 2.18 30.78
C LEU A 354 10.98 2.57 31.08
N VAL A 355 11.21 3.72 31.74
CA VAL A 355 12.56 4.16 32.15
C VAL A 355 13.16 3.17 33.16
N ALA A 356 12.41 2.72 34.18
CA ALA A 356 12.89 1.72 35.13
C ALA A 356 13.29 0.39 34.45
N HIS A 357 12.59 -0.02 33.39
CA HIS A 357 12.94 -1.21 32.62
C HIS A 357 14.23 -1.03 31.82
N LEU A 358 14.40 0.13 31.17
CA LEU A 358 15.65 0.50 30.47
C LEU A 358 16.83 0.47 31.44
N VAL A 359 16.77 1.28 32.51
CA VAL A 359 17.82 1.45 33.51
C VAL A 359 18.18 0.11 34.17
N GLY A 360 17.17 -0.62 34.65
CA GLY A 360 17.36 -1.88 35.35
C GLY A 360 17.80 -3.05 34.46
N THR A 361 17.78 -2.91 33.13
CA THR A 361 18.30 -3.92 32.19
C THR A 361 19.70 -3.56 31.69
N LEU A 362 19.90 -2.31 31.25
CA LEU A 362 21.15 -1.84 30.67
C LEU A 362 22.30 -1.82 31.68
N LEU A 363 22.04 -1.41 32.92
CA LEU A 363 23.06 -1.41 33.98
C LEU A 363 23.50 -2.82 34.41
N ARG A 364 22.73 -3.85 34.04
CA ARG A 364 23.10 -5.28 34.19
C ARG A 364 23.78 -5.84 32.92
N THR A 365 24.18 -4.95 32.01
CA THR A 365 24.79 -5.24 30.69
C THR A 365 24.01 -6.28 29.89
N ARG A 366 22.68 -6.09 29.80
CA ARG A 366 21.76 -6.89 28.98
C ARG A 366 21.07 -6.00 27.96
N LEU A 367 20.68 -6.58 26.83
CA LEU A 367 19.75 -5.93 25.89
C LEU A 367 18.32 -5.95 26.46
N LEU A 368 17.48 -5.01 26.02
CA LEU A 368 16.06 -5.02 26.34
C LEU A 368 15.36 -6.18 25.59
N PRO A 369 14.49 -6.95 26.24
CA PRO A 369 13.72 -7.99 25.53
C PRO A 369 12.76 -7.39 24.49
N VAL A 370 12.63 -8.05 23.35
CA VAL A 370 11.72 -7.59 22.28
C VAL A 370 10.24 -7.62 22.72
N ASP A 371 9.87 -8.42 23.72
CA ASP A 371 8.51 -8.51 24.24
C ASP A 371 8.12 -7.40 25.24
N VAL A 372 8.99 -6.40 25.50
CA VAL A 372 8.69 -5.30 26.44
C VAL A 372 8.57 -3.95 25.73
N GLU A 373 7.58 -3.16 26.14
CA GLU A 373 7.25 -1.84 25.56
C GLU A 373 8.45 -0.87 25.53
N ALA A 374 9.37 -0.97 26.50
CA ALA A 374 10.56 -0.13 26.57
C ALA A 374 11.46 -0.27 25.32
N TRP A 375 11.52 -1.46 24.71
CA TRP A 375 12.29 -1.72 23.50
C TRP A 375 11.77 -0.91 22.30
N GLN A 376 10.44 -0.73 22.20
CA GLN A 376 9.84 0.17 21.22
C GLN A 376 9.97 1.64 21.64
N ALA A 377 9.72 1.96 22.91
CA ALA A 377 9.69 3.34 23.42
C ALA A 377 11.01 4.09 23.25
N PHE A 378 12.15 3.42 23.51
CA PHE A 378 13.51 3.96 23.36
C PHE A 378 14.13 3.66 21.98
N GLY A 379 13.32 3.24 21.00
CA GLY A 379 13.76 3.17 19.61
C GLY A 379 14.67 1.99 19.23
N PHE A 380 14.91 1.02 20.10
CA PHE A 380 15.64 -0.22 19.74
C PHE A 380 14.98 -0.95 18.56
N VAL A 381 13.67 -0.79 18.40
CA VAL A 381 12.92 -1.21 17.21
C VAL A 381 13.46 -0.68 15.87
N THR A 382 14.25 0.40 15.83
CA THR A 382 14.89 0.87 14.58
C THR A 382 16.13 0.06 14.17
N ALA A 383 16.80 -0.61 15.12
CA ALA A 383 18.04 -1.32 14.91
C ALA A 383 17.91 -2.46 13.88
N SER A 384 18.84 -2.55 12.93
CA SER A 384 18.80 -3.51 11.81
C SER A 384 19.37 -4.88 12.20
N SER A 385 20.18 -4.93 13.24
CA SER A 385 20.83 -6.13 13.78
C SER A 385 20.93 -6.05 15.31
N GLU A 386 21.21 -7.19 15.95
CA GLU A 386 21.52 -7.24 17.39
C GLU A 386 22.76 -6.41 17.75
N GLU A 387 23.67 -6.17 16.80
CA GLU A 387 24.87 -5.36 17.02
C GLU A 387 24.55 -3.85 16.98
N GLU A 388 23.69 -3.40 16.07
CA GLU A 388 23.14 -2.03 16.10
C GLU A 388 22.32 -1.82 17.40
N GLU A 389 21.62 -2.86 17.86
CA GLU A 389 20.89 -2.86 19.13
C GLU A 389 21.83 -2.78 20.35
N ARG A 390 22.96 -3.52 20.32
CA ARG A 390 24.02 -3.48 21.35
C ARG A 390 24.73 -2.13 21.41
N GLN A 391 24.94 -1.48 20.28
CA GLN A 391 25.54 -0.15 20.22
C GLN A 391 24.59 0.92 20.79
N LEU A 392 23.28 0.84 20.50
CA LEU A 392 22.27 1.71 21.11
C LEU A 392 22.10 1.43 22.62
N ALA A 393 22.20 0.16 23.04
CA ALA A 393 22.25 -0.22 24.45
C ALA A 393 23.48 0.37 25.15
N GLY A 394 24.62 0.41 24.44
CA GLY A 394 25.85 1.10 24.86
C GLY A 394 25.60 2.59 25.07
N LEU A 395 25.06 3.29 24.07
CA LEU A 395 24.75 4.74 24.13
C LEU A 395 23.93 5.10 25.37
N TYR A 396 22.80 4.43 25.59
CA TYR A 396 21.98 4.64 26.78
C TYR A 396 22.70 4.21 28.08
N SER A 397 23.55 3.19 28.04
CA SER A 397 24.32 2.75 29.23
C SER A 397 25.39 3.75 29.65
N VAL A 398 26.02 4.46 28.71
CA VAL A 398 27.02 5.49 29.02
C VAL A 398 26.34 6.74 29.54
N LEU A 399 25.27 7.22 28.88
CA LEU A 399 24.43 8.32 29.35
C LEU A 399 23.92 8.13 30.79
N LEU A 400 23.59 6.89 31.18
CA LEU A 400 23.17 6.56 32.55
C LEU A 400 24.32 6.49 33.57
N LYS A 401 25.57 6.29 33.14
CA LYS A 401 26.75 6.13 34.02
C LYS A 401 27.56 7.41 34.20
N GLU A 402 27.61 8.27 33.19
CA GLU A 402 28.31 9.56 33.25
C GLU A 402 27.49 10.65 33.94
N ALA A 403 26.18 10.45 34.10
CA ALA A 403 25.31 11.38 34.79
C ALA A 403 25.65 11.49 36.29
N GLU A 404 26.16 12.66 36.71
CA GLU A 404 26.51 13.01 38.09
C GLU A 404 25.40 12.70 39.12
N ASN A 405 24.14 12.80 38.70
CA ASN A 405 22.97 12.58 39.54
C ASN A 405 22.04 11.52 38.90
N PRO A 406 22.03 10.27 39.41
CA PRO A 406 21.20 9.18 38.91
C PRO A 406 19.70 9.49 38.87
N GLN A 407 19.16 10.22 39.85
CA GLN A 407 17.73 10.53 39.91
C GLN A 407 17.37 11.63 38.90
N LYS A 408 18.27 12.60 38.67
CA LYS A 408 18.10 13.63 37.64
C LYS A 408 18.04 13.01 36.24
N ILE A 409 18.99 12.15 35.86
CA ILE A 409 18.98 11.53 34.52
C ILE A 409 17.77 10.61 34.31
N PHE A 410 17.29 9.94 35.37
CA PHE A 410 16.04 9.18 35.32
C PHE A 410 14.85 10.09 35.00
N CYS A 411 14.69 11.20 35.74
CA CYS A 411 13.61 12.16 35.53
C CYS A 411 13.72 12.87 34.17
N ASP A 412 14.93 13.16 33.69
CA ASP A 412 15.16 13.76 32.38
C ASP A 412 14.85 12.77 31.24
N LEU A 413 15.19 11.49 31.38
CA LEU A 413 14.76 10.42 30.46
C LEU A 413 13.23 10.25 30.45
N GLN A 414 12.58 10.28 31.61
CA GLN A 414 11.12 10.19 31.72
C GLN A 414 10.44 11.36 31.01
N ARG A 415 10.87 12.60 31.33
CA ARG A 415 10.35 13.83 30.71
C ARG A 415 10.62 13.88 29.21
N ALA A 416 11.79 13.41 28.76
CA ALA A 416 12.13 13.37 27.34
C ALA A 416 11.33 12.33 26.56
N LEU A 417 10.90 11.24 27.20
CA LEU A 417 9.97 10.26 26.62
C LEU A 417 8.54 10.82 26.56
N GLU A 418 8.08 11.47 27.63
CA GLU A 418 6.76 12.10 27.73
C GLU A 418 6.57 13.27 26.74
N THR A 419 7.59 14.11 26.60
CA THR A 419 7.58 15.27 25.67
C THR A 419 8.10 14.94 24.27
N ASN A 420 8.49 13.68 24.00
CA ASN A 420 9.01 13.24 22.70
C ASN A 420 10.25 14.06 22.25
N THR A 421 11.15 14.32 23.20
CA THR A 421 12.40 15.11 23.04
C THR A 421 13.68 14.31 23.31
N LEU A 422 13.64 12.96 23.35
CA LEU A 422 14.83 12.10 23.58
C LEU A 422 16.05 12.43 22.70
N THR A 423 15.84 12.94 21.47
CA THR A 423 16.95 13.40 20.60
C THR A 423 17.67 14.62 21.18
N VAL A 424 16.93 15.57 21.75
CA VAL A 424 17.47 16.76 22.42
C VAL A 424 18.19 16.37 23.72
N LEU A 425 17.73 15.33 24.41
CA LEU A 425 18.46 14.79 25.57
C LEU A 425 19.83 14.22 25.17
N PHE A 426 19.94 13.53 24.04
CA PHE A 426 21.25 13.11 23.50
C PHE A 426 22.12 14.33 23.14
N ASP A 427 21.57 15.30 22.42
CA ASP A 427 22.29 16.50 21.99
C ASP A 427 22.85 17.30 23.18
N ASN A 428 22.04 17.51 24.22
CA ASN A 428 22.42 18.21 25.45
C ASN A 428 23.48 17.49 26.29
N ASN A 429 23.73 16.19 26.04
CA ASN A 429 24.77 15.40 26.69
C ASN A 429 25.95 15.10 25.72
N GLY A 430 26.08 15.82 24.61
CA GLY A 430 27.18 15.66 23.64
C GLY A 430 27.04 14.48 22.67
N TYR A 431 25.95 13.71 22.76
CA TYR A 431 25.74 12.46 22.02
C TYR A 431 25.17 12.63 20.61
N GLY A 432 25.08 13.86 20.09
CA GLY A 432 24.44 14.18 18.79
C GLY A 432 24.97 13.44 17.56
N HIS A 433 26.14 12.81 17.65
CA HIS A 433 26.70 11.88 16.67
C HIS A 433 25.85 10.60 16.48
N PHE A 434 24.91 10.29 17.39
CA PHE A 434 24.00 9.15 17.30
C PHE A 434 23.27 9.07 15.95
N ARG A 435 23.05 10.21 15.28
CA ARG A 435 22.42 10.30 13.94
C ARG A 435 23.20 9.57 12.85
N GLN A 436 24.53 9.55 12.96
CA GLN A 436 25.40 8.86 12.00
C GLN A 436 25.40 7.35 12.25
N MET A 437 25.41 6.93 13.52
CA MET A 437 25.34 5.52 13.92
C MET A 437 23.96 4.90 13.68
N PHE A 438 22.89 5.66 13.92
CA PHE A 438 21.50 5.18 13.88
C PHE A 438 20.62 6.09 13.00
N PRO A 439 20.78 6.12 11.65
CA PRO A 439 20.10 7.10 10.78
C PRO A 439 18.56 7.07 10.79
N LYS A 440 17.95 6.03 11.35
CA LYS A 440 16.49 5.86 11.50
C LYS A 440 15.96 6.36 12.85
N LEU A 441 16.84 6.50 13.86
CA LEU A 441 16.46 6.68 15.26
C LEU A 441 15.88 8.08 15.52
N GLU A 442 16.47 9.13 14.95
CA GLU A 442 15.94 10.50 15.11
C GLU A 442 14.52 10.64 14.58
N ALA A 443 14.26 10.16 13.36
CA ALA A 443 12.92 10.22 12.76
C ALA A 443 11.88 9.43 13.59
N PHE A 444 12.27 8.27 14.13
CA PHE A 444 11.41 7.49 15.01
C PHE A 444 11.13 8.22 16.34
N LEU A 445 12.18 8.67 17.04
CA LEU A 445 12.06 9.33 18.35
C LEU A 445 11.40 10.71 18.28
N ARG A 446 11.47 11.39 17.14
CA ARG A 446 10.73 12.64 16.88
C ARG A 446 9.29 12.43 16.45
N THR A 447 8.87 11.23 16.01
CA THR A 447 7.47 10.96 15.68
C THR A 447 6.65 10.67 16.96
N PRO A 448 5.60 11.44 17.29
CA PRO A 448 4.75 11.16 18.45
C PRO A 448 4.10 9.77 18.38
N PRO A 449 3.93 9.04 19.51
CA PRO A 449 3.46 7.65 19.50
C PRO A 449 2.22 7.39 18.63
N ALA A 450 1.17 8.20 18.74
CA ALA A 450 -0.07 8.04 17.97
C ALA A 450 0.07 8.24 16.44
N GLN A 451 1.18 8.83 15.99
CA GLN A 451 1.53 9.04 14.58
C GLN A 451 2.53 8.00 14.05
N ARG A 452 3.07 7.12 14.90
CA ARG A 452 4.04 6.10 14.47
C ARG A 452 3.36 5.05 13.59
N SER A 453 4.06 4.64 12.53
CA SER A 453 3.61 3.58 11.62
C SER A 453 3.65 2.22 12.32
N THR A 454 2.55 1.45 12.29
CA THR A 454 2.44 0.15 13.00
C THR A 454 3.36 -0.95 12.47
N VAL A 455 4.17 -0.69 11.43
CA VAL A 455 5.26 -1.58 10.99
C VAL A 455 6.33 -1.76 12.06
N TRP A 456 6.53 -0.78 12.94
CA TRP A 456 7.44 -0.91 14.09
C TRP A 456 6.88 -1.93 15.10
N ARG A 457 5.58 -1.81 15.42
CA ARG A 457 4.84 -2.80 16.22
C ARG A 457 4.80 -4.18 15.56
N LEU A 458 4.63 -4.26 14.23
CA LEU A 458 4.70 -5.52 13.48
C LEU A 458 6.08 -6.17 13.62
N LYS A 459 7.17 -5.41 13.47
CA LYS A 459 8.54 -5.91 13.67
C LYS A 459 8.70 -6.51 15.07
N GLN A 460 8.26 -5.80 16.11
CA GLN A 460 8.28 -6.29 17.49
C GLN A 460 7.48 -7.61 17.62
N PHE A 461 6.26 -7.64 17.08
CA PHE A 461 5.35 -8.79 17.16
C PHE A 461 5.88 -10.03 16.42
N VAL A 462 6.50 -9.90 15.24
CA VAL A 462 7.04 -11.06 14.51
C VAL A 462 8.31 -11.63 15.14
N LEU A 463 9.11 -10.78 15.80
CA LEU A 463 10.32 -11.20 16.51
C LEU A 463 9.99 -11.89 17.86
N ASN A 464 8.95 -11.43 18.57
CA ASN A 464 8.42 -12.11 19.75
C ASN A 464 7.71 -13.41 19.36
N LYS A 465 8.46 -14.52 19.31
CA LYS A 465 7.96 -15.86 18.95
C LYS A 465 6.93 -16.43 19.94
N ASN A 466 6.97 -16.00 21.20
CA ASN A 466 6.14 -16.56 22.27
C ASN A 466 4.72 -16.02 22.24
N GLU A 467 4.53 -14.78 21.78
CA GLU A 467 3.20 -14.21 21.63
C GLU A 467 2.45 -14.85 20.45
N THR A 468 1.24 -15.34 20.71
CA THR A 468 0.36 -15.96 19.68
C THR A 468 -1.02 -15.32 19.61
N GLU A 469 -1.34 -14.38 20.50
CA GLU A 469 -2.57 -13.57 20.45
C GLU A 469 -2.32 -12.31 19.60
N PRO A 470 -2.94 -12.14 18.42
CA PRO A 470 -2.72 -10.95 17.60
C PRO A 470 -3.39 -9.71 18.21
N PRO A 471 -2.65 -8.63 18.52
CA PRO A 471 -3.24 -7.41 19.07
C PRO A 471 -4.13 -6.70 18.04
N ALA A 472 -5.01 -5.82 18.52
CA ALA A 472 -6.05 -5.16 17.73
C ALA A 472 -5.51 -4.45 16.46
N TRP A 473 -4.37 -3.76 16.56
CA TRP A 473 -3.72 -3.11 15.41
C TRP A 473 -3.21 -4.13 14.37
N ALA A 474 -2.72 -5.30 14.80
CA ALA A 474 -2.24 -6.35 13.89
C ALA A 474 -3.40 -6.99 13.12
N GLN A 475 -4.55 -7.14 13.80
CA GLN A 475 -5.79 -7.59 13.18
C GLN A 475 -6.29 -6.61 12.11
N ARG A 476 -6.33 -5.30 12.42
CA ARG A 476 -6.73 -4.20 11.51
C ARG A 476 -5.77 -4.04 10.32
N ASP A 477 -4.47 -3.99 10.58
CA ASP A 477 -3.47 -3.50 9.62
C ASP A 477 -2.83 -4.60 8.77
N TYR A 478 -2.60 -5.79 9.35
CA TYR A 478 -1.74 -6.83 8.76
C TYR A 478 -2.46 -8.17 8.54
N GLY A 479 -3.79 -8.18 8.62
CA GLY A 479 -4.63 -9.31 8.22
C GLY A 479 -4.71 -10.47 9.20
N PHE A 480 -4.14 -10.33 10.40
CA PHE A 480 -4.26 -11.34 11.46
C PHE A 480 -5.71 -11.65 11.85
N LYS A 481 -6.66 -10.74 11.59
CA LYS A 481 -8.11 -10.97 11.75
C LYS A 481 -8.64 -12.18 10.95
N PHE A 482 -7.92 -12.62 9.92
CA PHE A 482 -8.28 -13.76 9.08
C PHE A 482 -7.66 -15.09 9.54
N CYS A 483 -6.75 -15.09 10.51
CA CYS A 483 -6.16 -16.31 11.07
C CYS A 483 -7.20 -17.07 11.92
N LYS A 484 -7.52 -18.31 11.56
CA LYS A 484 -8.53 -19.12 12.27
C LYS A 484 -7.97 -19.92 13.44
N GLN A 485 -6.66 -20.17 13.45
CA GLN A 485 -5.94 -20.95 14.47
C GLN A 485 -4.54 -20.35 14.73
N ARG A 486 -3.87 -20.77 15.79
CA ARG A 486 -2.54 -20.25 16.18
C ARG A 486 -1.46 -20.55 15.13
N GLU A 487 -1.60 -21.65 14.41
CA GLU A 487 -0.70 -22.08 13.34
C GLU A 487 -0.73 -21.08 12.17
N GLU A 488 -1.90 -20.50 11.85
CA GLU A 488 -2.01 -19.43 10.85
C GLU A 488 -1.39 -18.11 11.35
N VAL A 489 -1.44 -17.82 12.65
CA VAL A 489 -0.74 -16.66 13.25
C VAL A 489 0.77 -16.85 13.17
N LEU A 490 1.30 -18.03 13.54
CA LEU A 490 2.73 -18.34 13.45
C LEU A 490 3.24 -18.31 12.00
N LEU A 491 2.47 -18.87 11.06
CA LEU A 491 2.75 -18.78 9.63
C LEU A 491 2.80 -17.33 9.13
N LEU A 492 1.80 -16.52 9.47
CA LEU A 492 1.72 -15.12 9.03
C LEU A 492 2.84 -14.27 9.67
N LYS A 493 3.22 -14.55 10.92
CA LYS A 493 4.40 -13.95 11.55
C LYS A 493 5.69 -14.30 10.81
N GLU A 494 5.86 -15.54 10.35
CA GLU A 494 7.04 -15.95 9.59
C GLU A 494 7.05 -15.39 8.15
N ILE A 495 5.89 -15.20 7.52
CA ILE A 495 5.77 -14.44 6.26
C ILE A 495 6.22 -12.99 6.48
N TYR A 496 5.72 -12.31 7.53
CA TYR A 496 6.14 -10.93 7.83
C TYR A 496 7.61 -10.82 8.30
N ASN A 497 8.16 -11.82 9.00
CA ASN A 497 9.59 -11.93 9.33
C ASN A 497 10.46 -11.94 8.05
N LYS A 498 10.06 -12.71 7.03
CA LYS A 498 10.72 -12.73 5.71
C LYS A 498 10.57 -11.40 4.96
N ILE A 499 9.39 -10.77 5.05
CA ILE A 499 9.13 -9.44 4.46
C ILE A 499 10.01 -8.36 5.08
N CYS A 500 10.08 -8.27 6.42
CA CYS A 500 10.91 -7.29 7.12
C CYS A 500 12.43 -7.43 6.86
N LYS A 501 12.88 -8.53 6.24
CA LYS A 501 14.25 -8.77 5.79
C LYS A 501 14.50 -8.43 4.31
N LYS A 502 13.46 -8.23 3.51
CA LYS A 502 13.54 -7.95 2.05
C LYS A 502 12.90 -6.62 1.62
N ILE A 503 12.07 -6.03 2.47
CA ILE A 503 11.30 -4.82 2.21
C ILE A 503 11.66 -3.78 3.28
N SER A 504 11.84 -2.51 2.91
CA SER A 504 12.02 -1.47 3.94
C SER A 504 10.72 -1.29 4.73
N LEU A 505 10.82 -0.96 6.02
CA LEU A 505 9.63 -0.75 6.85
C LEU A 505 8.76 0.41 6.33
N LYS A 506 9.36 1.40 5.64
CA LYS A 506 8.63 2.45 4.92
C LYS A 506 7.78 1.88 3.78
N ASP A 507 8.37 1.06 2.91
CA ASP A 507 7.62 0.45 1.79
C ASP A 507 6.55 -0.53 2.28
N LEU A 508 6.79 -1.20 3.41
CA LEU A 508 5.81 -2.08 4.06
C LEU A 508 4.64 -1.29 4.66
N HIS A 509 4.90 -0.11 5.22
CA HIS A 509 3.85 0.80 5.70
C HIS A 509 3.04 1.34 4.52
N THR A 510 3.70 1.73 3.42
CA THR A 510 3.03 2.08 2.15
C THR A 510 2.16 0.91 1.66
N ALA A 511 2.67 -0.33 1.63
CA ALA A 511 1.91 -1.51 1.23
C ALA A 511 0.70 -1.77 2.16
N CYS A 512 0.84 -1.54 3.46
CA CYS A 512 -0.25 -1.59 4.44
C CYS A 512 -1.34 -0.58 4.12
N ILE A 513 -1.02 0.73 4.07
CA ILE A 513 -2.01 1.79 3.89
C ILE A 513 -2.62 1.82 2.49
N HIS A 514 -2.04 1.10 1.52
CA HIS A 514 -2.58 0.88 0.18
C HIS A 514 -3.29 -0.48 0.00
N GLY A 515 -3.37 -1.34 1.02
CA GLY A 515 -4.00 -2.66 0.93
C GLY A 515 -3.27 -3.68 0.02
N ARG A 516 -1.98 -3.47 -0.29
CA ARG A 516 -1.16 -4.24 -1.26
C ARG A 516 -0.09 -5.11 -0.58
N LEU A 517 -0.37 -5.64 0.61
CA LEU A 517 0.60 -6.40 1.42
C LEU A 517 1.06 -7.71 0.75
N TYR A 518 0.15 -8.42 0.07
CA TYR A 518 0.48 -9.63 -0.70
C TYR A 518 1.33 -9.29 -1.93
N GLU A 519 0.93 -8.28 -2.69
CA GLU A 519 1.58 -7.85 -3.92
C GLU A 519 3.02 -7.38 -3.64
N ALA A 520 3.23 -6.61 -2.57
CA ALA A 520 4.56 -6.18 -2.14
C ALA A 520 5.46 -7.36 -1.72
N ALA A 521 4.90 -8.35 -1.01
CA ALA A 521 5.62 -9.57 -0.63
C ALA A 521 6.09 -10.37 -1.85
N VAL A 522 5.20 -10.61 -2.81
CA VAL A 522 5.50 -11.33 -4.06
C VAL A 522 6.51 -10.55 -4.91
N GLN A 523 6.34 -9.23 -5.08
CA GLN A 523 7.26 -8.37 -5.84
C GLN A 523 8.70 -8.41 -5.30
N LYS A 524 8.86 -8.58 -3.98
CA LYS A 524 10.17 -8.68 -3.31
C LYS A 524 10.62 -10.12 -3.09
N GLY A 525 10.01 -11.08 -3.78
CA GLY A 525 10.42 -12.48 -3.78
C GLY A 525 10.23 -13.18 -2.43
N VAL A 526 9.19 -12.83 -1.68
CA VAL A 526 8.71 -13.64 -0.56
C VAL A 526 7.61 -14.57 -1.08
N PHE A 527 7.86 -15.87 -1.06
CA PHE A 527 6.86 -16.85 -1.46
C PHE A 527 5.70 -16.87 -0.44
N VAL A 528 4.49 -16.67 -0.95
CA VAL A 528 3.23 -16.83 -0.22
C VAL A 528 2.33 -17.71 -1.07
N ASP A 529 1.93 -18.86 -0.54
CA ASP A 529 0.98 -19.76 -1.20
C ASP A 529 -0.35 -19.04 -1.42
N ALA A 530 -0.94 -19.19 -2.62
CA ALA A 530 -2.17 -18.51 -3.03
C ALA A 530 -3.33 -18.73 -2.04
N LYS A 531 -3.42 -19.88 -1.35
CA LYS A 531 -4.45 -20.14 -0.33
C LYS A 531 -4.34 -19.24 0.90
N TYR A 532 -3.16 -18.67 1.14
CA TYR A 532 -2.88 -17.71 2.21
C TYR A 532 -2.95 -16.25 1.77
N LYS A 533 -3.23 -15.93 0.49
CA LYS A 533 -3.45 -14.53 0.04
C LYS A 533 -4.49 -13.81 0.89
N ARG A 534 -5.53 -14.52 1.33
CA ARG A 534 -6.58 -14.03 2.26
C ARG A 534 -6.04 -13.50 3.59
N LEU A 535 -4.89 -14.00 4.08
CA LEU A 535 -4.29 -13.60 5.35
C LEU A 535 -3.53 -12.26 5.26
N MET A 536 -3.37 -11.72 4.05
CA MET A 536 -2.65 -10.47 3.77
C MET A 536 -3.59 -9.35 3.29
N GLN A 537 -4.89 -9.49 3.54
CA GLN A 537 -5.89 -8.43 3.38
C GLN A 537 -6.06 -7.68 4.71
N ASN A 538 -6.44 -6.41 4.69
CA ASN A 538 -6.56 -5.57 5.89
C ASN A 538 -7.81 -4.67 5.86
N ASP A 539 -7.87 -3.60 6.65
CA ASP A 539 -9.03 -2.68 6.75
C ASP A 539 -9.04 -1.56 5.69
N TYR A 540 -8.27 -1.68 4.61
CA TYR A 540 -8.28 -0.72 3.50
C TYR A 540 -9.70 -0.56 2.89
N PRO A 541 -10.18 0.68 2.64
CA PRO A 541 -9.47 1.97 2.64
C PRO A 541 -9.65 2.81 3.93
N SER A 542 -9.68 2.20 5.12
CA SER A 542 -9.82 2.93 6.40
C SER A 542 -8.72 4.00 6.60
N PRO A 543 -9.07 5.25 6.95
CA PRO A 543 -8.10 6.35 7.11
C PRO A 543 -7.21 6.21 8.36
N PHE A 544 -7.48 5.24 9.23
CA PHE A 544 -6.74 4.99 10.47
C PHE A 544 -5.72 3.83 10.34
N LEU A 545 -5.74 3.16 9.19
CA LEU A 545 -4.94 1.99 8.85
C LEU A 545 -3.44 2.31 8.91
N GLY A 546 -2.64 1.40 9.49
CA GLY A 546 -1.18 1.48 9.49
C GLY A 546 -0.54 2.45 10.49
N TYR A 547 -1.31 3.10 11.37
CA TYR A 547 -0.82 4.06 12.38
C TYR A 547 -1.21 3.65 13.81
N GLU A 548 -0.36 3.94 14.80
CA GLU A 548 -0.49 3.56 16.22
C GLU A 548 -1.53 4.39 17.00
N ASN A 549 -2.68 4.66 16.36
CA ASN A 549 -3.84 5.31 16.96
C ASN A 549 -4.95 4.29 17.32
N ASP A 550 -5.80 4.67 18.28
CA ASP A 550 -6.94 3.87 18.74
C ASP A 550 -8.17 3.88 17.78
N LYS A 551 -8.14 4.71 16.74
CA LYS A 551 -9.28 4.85 15.81
C LYS A 551 -9.41 3.59 14.96
N GLY A 552 -10.64 3.11 14.78
CA GLY A 552 -10.94 1.85 14.10
C GLY A 552 -10.64 0.56 14.89
N LEU A 553 -9.99 0.61 16.06
CA LEU A 553 -9.64 -0.62 16.82
C LEU A 553 -10.82 -1.27 17.56
N LYS A 554 -11.97 -0.60 17.67
CA LYS A 554 -13.13 -1.04 18.47
C LYS A 554 -13.56 -2.49 18.19
N ASN A 555 -13.52 -2.92 16.92
CA ASN A 555 -13.98 -4.24 16.48
C ASN A 555 -12.97 -5.38 16.77
N TYR A 556 -11.75 -5.04 17.21
CA TYR A 556 -10.64 -5.99 17.40
C TYR A 556 -10.11 -6.02 18.85
N ARG A 557 -10.79 -5.32 19.78
CA ARG A 557 -10.46 -5.33 21.21
C ARG A 557 -11.10 -6.55 21.90
N GLY A 558 -10.28 -7.34 22.59
CA GLY A 558 -10.69 -8.57 23.27
C GLY A 558 -9.66 -9.69 23.08
N SER A 559 -9.97 -10.90 23.55
CA SER A 559 -9.21 -12.10 23.19
C SER A 559 -9.60 -12.52 21.77
N PHE A 560 -8.61 -12.71 20.90
CA PHE A 560 -8.80 -13.17 19.53
C PHE A 560 -9.16 -14.65 19.48
N PHE A 561 -8.44 -15.47 20.25
CA PHE A 561 -8.83 -16.88 20.46
C PHE A 561 -9.71 -16.99 21.69
N LYS A 562 -10.94 -17.51 21.52
CA LYS A 562 -11.77 -17.91 22.66
C LYS A 562 -11.00 -18.89 23.54
N LYS A 563 -10.90 -18.58 24.84
CA LYS A 563 -10.44 -19.55 25.84
C LYS A 563 -11.36 -20.78 25.76
N ARG A 564 -10.76 -21.95 25.68
CA ARG A 564 -11.41 -23.25 25.88
C ARG A 564 -11.30 -23.62 27.35
#